data_AF-A0A6G1FV08-F1
#
_entry.id   AF-A0A6G1FV08-F1
#
_cell.length_a   1.000
_cell.length_b   1.000
_cell.length_c   1.000
_cell.angle_alpha   90.00
_cell.angle_beta   90.00
_cell.angle_gamma   90.00
#
_symmetry.space_group_name_H-M   'P 1'
#
loop_
_entity.id
_entity.type
_entity.pdbx_description
1 polymer ?
#
loop_
_entity_poly.entity_id
_entity_poly.type
_entity_poly.pdbx_seq_one_letter_code
_entity_poly.pdbx_strand_id
1 'polypeptide(L)'
;MTTNAKASSWLIQRLDDERTIFDNDVYPLSIIQNKRFNDCVKLLREGETSLASRSGQRSSRRRRVRLFLADVFSSLGSAAFLLCTLAAPITTLATVRQLGLLQHIGKWWKTVPHPRGLVEKANKLCSTASIPRLVSQIVPNRNPKDTTESHVDYNQEAPHIPDEGQFRPTTEHTHATTELQQLPREELLCFKSADLSTFLRECQKTYPSHRTVCPSEPSSPAEIILEPTLGLSAKLELSPTAFDLKKLLSLVQKHQECSPNFWLECPWDGVPLPSINLVLDPTLGLTAKLELSLRLSEALMKHLFASKGPTNSEVSH
;
A
#
# COMPACT_ATOMS: atom_id res chain seq x y z
N MET A 1 -12.54 8.33 31.25
CA MET A 1 -11.32 8.07 30.45
C MET A 1 -11.32 8.98 29.23
N THR A 2 -10.33 9.85 29.09
CA THR A 2 -10.28 10.86 28.02
C THR A 2 -10.00 10.19 26.67
N THR A 3 -10.69 10.60 25.62
CA THR A 3 -10.57 10.07 24.25
C THR A 3 -9.13 10.13 23.70
N ASN A 4 -8.32 11.05 24.22
CA ASN A 4 -6.91 11.21 23.84
C ASN A 4 -6.02 10.03 24.28
N ALA A 5 -6.32 9.39 25.42
CA ALA A 5 -5.57 8.21 25.87
C ALA A 5 -5.75 7.03 24.90
N LYS A 6 -6.97 6.84 24.37
CA LYS A 6 -7.26 5.81 23.37
C LYS A 6 -6.55 6.09 22.05
N ALA A 7 -6.58 7.35 21.59
CA ALA A 7 -5.93 7.78 20.36
C ALA A 7 -4.40 7.60 20.39
N SER A 8 -3.77 7.86 21.54
CA SER A 8 -2.32 7.64 21.68
C SER A 8 -1.98 6.15 21.84
N SER A 9 -2.82 5.37 22.54
CA SER A 9 -2.60 3.93 22.74
C SER A 9 -2.52 3.15 21.43
N TRP A 10 -3.44 3.40 20.48
CA TRP A 10 -3.43 2.65 19.22
C TRP A 10 -2.18 2.96 18.39
N LEU A 11 -1.73 4.22 18.35
CA LEU A 11 -0.56 4.61 17.58
C LEU A 11 0.70 4.02 18.20
N ILE A 12 0.82 4.04 19.54
CA ILE A 12 1.94 3.42 20.25
C ILE A 12 2.01 1.93 19.96
N GLN A 13 0.88 1.22 20.03
CA GLN A 13 0.83 -0.20 19.68
C GLN A 13 1.30 -0.42 18.24
N ARG A 14 0.84 0.40 17.29
CA ARG A 14 1.24 0.29 15.89
C ARG A 14 2.72 0.60 15.64
N LEU A 15 3.28 1.54 16.40
CA LEU A 15 4.72 1.82 16.37
C LEU A 15 5.54 0.64 16.90
N ASP A 16 5.05 -0.03 17.95
CA ASP A 16 5.71 -1.22 18.49
C ASP A 16 5.61 -2.40 17.53
N ASP A 17 4.45 -2.62 16.91
CA ASP A 17 4.28 -3.64 15.86
C ASP A 17 5.34 -3.45 14.75
N GLU A 18 5.45 -2.24 14.18
CA GLU A 18 6.45 -1.98 13.13
C GLU A 18 7.89 -2.07 13.65
N ARG A 19 8.14 -1.69 14.91
CA ARG A 19 9.47 -1.79 15.53
C ARG A 19 9.93 -3.24 15.63
N THR A 20 9.04 -4.16 16.01
CA THR A 20 9.38 -5.59 16.19
C THR A 20 9.73 -6.30 14.88
N ILE A 21 9.39 -5.72 13.72
CA ILE A 21 9.80 -6.23 12.41
C ILE A 21 11.31 -6.07 12.18
N PHE A 22 11.93 -5.07 12.82
CA PHE A 22 13.37 -4.84 12.70
C PHE A 22 14.13 -5.67 13.73
N ASP A 23 14.98 -6.55 13.24
CA ASP A 23 15.98 -7.26 14.02
C ASP A 23 17.29 -6.45 14.10
N ASN A 24 18.36 -7.09 14.57
CA ASN A 24 19.69 -6.49 14.58
C ASN A 24 20.34 -6.48 13.20
N ASP A 25 19.76 -7.19 12.23
CA ASP A 25 20.23 -7.26 10.87
C ASP A 25 19.53 -6.19 9.99
N VAL A 26 20.04 -6.01 8.77
CA VAL A 26 19.52 -4.97 7.88
C VAL A 26 18.22 -5.46 7.23
N TYR A 27 17.09 -5.22 7.89
CA TYR A 27 15.78 -5.54 7.33
C TYR A 27 15.47 -4.68 6.07
N PRO A 28 15.15 -5.28 4.92
CA PRO A 28 14.68 -4.56 3.75
C PRO A 28 13.24 -4.10 3.95
N LEU A 29 12.97 -2.80 3.75
CA LEU A 29 11.59 -2.30 3.76
C LEU A 29 10.79 -2.93 2.62
N SER A 30 9.57 -3.36 2.90
CA SER A 30 8.63 -3.78 1.87
C SER A 30 8.31 -2.63 0.90
N ILE A 31 7.80 -2.97 -0.29
CA ILE A 31 7.38 -1.98 -1.30
C ILE A 31 6.36 -0.99 -0.71
N ILE A 32 5.41 -1.48 0.10
CA ILE A 32 4.38 -0.67 0.74
C ILE A 32 4.99 0.30 1.76
N GLN A 33 5.93 -0.17 2.59
CA GLN A 33 6.64 0.67 3.56
C GLN A 33 7.48 1.75 2.86
N ASN A 34 8.21 1.40 1.80
CA ASN A 34 8.95 2.36 0.99
C ASN A 34 8.03 3.44 0.38
N LYS A 35 6.86 3.04 -0.13
CA LYS A 35 5.86 3.98 -0.65
C LYS A 35 5.39 4.95 0.44
N ARG A 36 5.02 4.45 1.62
CA ARG A 36 4.58 5.29 2.75
C ARG A 36 5.66 6.28 3.19
N PHE A 37 6.89 5.81 3.33
CA PHE A 37 8.03 6.67 3.63
C PHE A 37 8.16 7.79 2.58
N ASN A 38 8.17 7.43 1.29
CA ASN A 38 8.30 8.38 0.19
C ASN A 38 7.15 9.39 0.14
N ASP A 39 5.92 8.98 0.45
CA ASP A 39 4.76 9.89 0.53
C ASP A 39 4.94 10.92 1.66
N CYS A 40 5.49 10.51 2.81
CA CYS A 40 5.86 11.41 3.90
C CYS A 40 7.02 12.34 3.51
N VAL A 41 8.03 11.87 2.78
CA VAL A 41 9.10 12.73 2.25
C VAL A 41 8.55 13.78 1.28
N LYS A 42 7.66 13.38 0.36
CA LYS A 42 6.96 14.31 -0.53
C LYS A 42 6.18 15.37 0.26
N LEU A 43 5.49 14.96 1.32
CA LEU A 43 4.77 15.89 2.20
C LEU A 43 5.71 16.90 2.87
N LEU A 44 6.88 16.48 3.38
CA LEU A 44 7.85 17.38 3.99
C LEU A 44 8.41 18.43 3.01
N ARG A 45 8.53 18.06 1.72
CA ARG A 45 8.98 18.94 0.63
C ARG A 45 7.94 19.96 0.19
N GLU A 46 6.66 19.79 0.52
CA GLU A 46 5.63 20.75 0.13
C GLU A 46 5.90 22.09 0.82
N GLY A 47 6.09 23.16 0.04
CA GLY A 47 6.16 24.52 0.57
C GLY A 47 4.78 25.06 0.98
N GLU A 48 4.76 26.18 1.71
CA GLU A 48 3.52 26.83 2.12
C GLU A 48 2.64 27.26 0.94
N THR A 49 3.26 27.66 -0.18
CA THR A 49 2.55 27.98 -1.43
C THR A 49 1.84 26.77 -2.03
N SER A 50 2.50 25.61 -2.06
CA SER A 50 1.90 24.35 -2.51
C SER A 50 0.75 23.92 -1.59
N LEU A 51 0.90 24.08 -0.28
CA LEU A 51 -0.16 23.80 0.68
C LEU A 51 -1.36 24.76 0.53
N ALA A 52 -1.12 26.05 0.31
CA ALA A 52 -2.17 27.06 0.14
C ALA A 52 -3.03 26.85 -1.12
N SER A 53 -2.46 26.27 -2.18
CA SER A 53 -3.20 25.96 -3.41
C SER A 53 -4.27 24.86 -3.28
N ARG A 54 -4.29 24.12 -2.16
CA ARG A 54 -5.21 23.01 -1.91
C ARG A 54 -6.44 23.50 -1.13
N SER A 55 -7.54 22.72 -1.18
CA SER A 55 -8.71 22.93 -0.31
C SER A 55 -8.29 23.09 1.16
N GLY A 56 -8.89 24.03 1.88
CA GLY A 56 -8.50 24.39 3.26
C GLY A 56 -8.40 23.19 4.21
N GLN A 57 -9.36 22.26 4.16
CA GLN A 57 -9.36 21.06 5.02
C GLN A 57 -8.17 20.14 4.73
N ARG A 58 -7.88 19.87 3.45
CA ARG A 58 -6.74 19.04 3.04
C ARG A 58 -5.41 19.71 3.37
N SER A 59 -5.32 21.02 3.16
CA SER A 59 -4.13 21.83 3.49
C SER A 59 -3.83 21.77 4.98
N SER A 60 -4.83 22.05 5.83
CA SER A 60 -4.71 21.98 7.29
C SER A 60 -4.27 20.60 7.78
N ARG A 61 -4.92 19.52 7.31
CA ARG A 61 -4.55 18.14 7.64
C ARG A 61 -3.09 17.84 7.30
N ARG A 62 -2.64 18.22 6.10
CA ARG A 62 -1.25 18.00 5.64
C ARG A 62 -0.24 18.83 6.43
N ARG A 63 -0.53 20.12 6.68
CA ARG A 63 0.31 21.00 7.50
C ARG A 63 0.49 20.42 8.89
N ARG A 64 -0.58 19.95 9.54
CA ARG A 64 -0.50 19.29 10.85
C ARG A 64 0.43 18.08 10.82
N VAL A 65 0.27 17.15 9.88
CA VAL A 65 1.14 15.96 9.80
C VAL A 65 2.59 16.36 9.53
N ARG A 66 2.82 17.34 8.65
CA ARG A 66 4.15 17.88 8.34
C ARG A 66 4.84 18.42 9.58
N LEU A 67 4.16 19.23 10.39
CA LEU A 67 4.67 19.76 11.65
C LEU A 67 4.94 18.65 12.66
N PHE A 68 4.00 17.71 12.84
CA PHE A 68 4.18 16.59 13.76
C PHE A 68 5.38 15.71 13.41
N LEU A 69 5.55 15.36 12.14
CA LEU A 69 6.69 14.56 11.70
C LEU A 69 8.03 15.32 11.86
N ALA A 70 8.04 16.63 11.62
CA ALA A 70 9.20 17.47 11.87
C ALA A 70 9.56 17.53 13.36
N ASP A 71 8.56 17.66 14.24
CA ASP A 71 8.73 17.66 15.69
C ASP A 71 9.24 16.29 16.19
N VAL A 72 8.70 15.17 15.67
CA VAL A 72 9.20 13.81 15.97
C VAL A 72 10.66 13.65 15.56
N PHE A 73 11.01 14.06 14.34
CA PHE A 73 12.39 13.94 13.86
C PHE A 73 13.35 14.77 14.72
N SER A 74 12.97 16.01 15.05
CA SER A 74 13.82 16.93 15.82
C SER A 74 14.01 16.49 17.28
N SER A 75 12.98 15.90 17.89
CA SER A 75 13.00 15.56 19.33
C SER A 75 13.37 14.11 19.63
N LEU A 76 12.99 13.16 18.78
CA LEU A 76 13.16 11.72 19.01
C LEU A 76 14.14 11.06 18.03
N GLY A 77 14.51 11.75 16.95
CA GLY A 77 15.49 11.29 15.97
C GLY A 77 14.91 10.53 14.76
N SER A 78 15.82 10.09 13.90
CA SER A 78 15.51 9.44 12.60
C SER A 78 14.74 8.13 12.75
N ALA A 79 15.05 7.29 13.74
CA ALA A 79 14.42 5.99 13.95
C ALA A 79 12.95 6.11 14.35
N ALA A 80 12.63 6.98 15.31
CA ALA A 80 11.25 7.28 15.70
C ALA A 80 10.47 7.92 14.53
N PHE A 81 11.11 8.82 13.78
CA PHE A 81 10.53 9.39 12.57
C PHE A 81 10.18 8.31 11.55
N LEU A 82 11.11 7.40 11.24
CA LEU A 82 10.86 6.31 10.30
C LEU A 82 9.66 5.48 10.77
N LEU A 83 9.62 5.02 12.02
CA LEU A 83 8.48 4.26 12.55
C LEU A 83 7.15 5.00 12.39
N CYS A 84 7.09 6.29 12.69
CA CYS A 84 5.88 7.10 12.48
C CYS A 84 5.42 7.10 11.01
N THR A 85 6.36 7.13 10.05
CA THR A 85 6.00 7.06 8.61
C THR A 85 5.54 5.68 8.16
N LEU A 86 5.97 4.61 8.83
CA LEU A 86 5.62 3.24 8.48
C LEU A 86 4.29 2.79 9.12
N ALA A 87 4.10 3.16 10.38
CA ALA A 87 2.99 2.71 11.22
C ALA A 87 1.62 3.12 10.68
N ALA A 88 1.49 4.33 10.15
CA ALA A 88 0.20 4.85 9.72
C ALA A 88 0.31 5.74 8.46
N PRO A 89 -0.70 5.73 7.57
CA PRO A 89 -0.73 6.63 6.44
C PRO A 89 -0.97 8.08 6.90
N ILE A 90 -0.61 9.05 6.05
CA ILE A 90 -0.76 10.49 6.29
C ILE A 90 -2.20 10.85 6.71
N THR A 91 -3.20 10.22 6.10
CA THR A 91 -4.62 10.45 6.41
C THR A 91 -4.94 10.09 7.86
N THR A 92 -4.43 8.96 8.35
CA THR A 92 -4.62 8.52 9.72
C THR A 92 -3.83 9.39 10.70
N LEU A 93 -2.57 9.72 10.40
CA LEU A 93 -1.77 10.65 11.21
C LEU A 93 -2.45 12.03 11.34
N ALA A 94 -3.14 12.48 10.29
CA ALA A 94 -3.86 13.76 10.31
C ALA A 94 -5.10 13.78 11.23
N THR A 95 -5.59 12.61 11.64
CA THR A 95 -6.73 12.49 12.57
C THR A 95 -6.30 12.39 14.03
N VAL A 96 -5.02 12.10 14.30
CA VAL A 96 -4.54 11.99 15.68
C VAL A 96 -4.43 13.37 16.30
N ARG A 97 -5.00 13.54 17.50
CA ARG A 97 -4.80 14.75 18.29
C ARG A 97 -3.33 14.85 18.66
N GLN A 98 -2.67 15.91 18.20
CA GLN A 98 -1.22 16.07 18.36
C GLN A 98 -0.83 16.54 19.77
N LEU A 99 -1.76 17.17 20.48
CA LEU A 99 -1.54 17.67 21.84
C LEU A 99 -1.24 16.51 22.80
N GLY A 100 -0.04 16.52 23.38
CA GLY A 100 0.47 15.47 24.27
C GLY A 100 0.93 14.19 23.57
N LEU A 101 0.62 14.00 22.28
CA LEU A 101 1.01 12.80 21.54
C LEU A 101 2.52 12.63 21.47
N LEU A 102 3.24 13.71 21.18
CA LEU A 102 4.71 13.69 21.12
C LEU A 102 5.32 13.29 22.47
N GLN A 103 4.74 13.74 23.59
CA GLN A 103 5.19 13.35 24.93
C GLN A 103 4.93 11.86 25.20
N HIS A 104 3.78 11.34 24.77
CA HIS A 104 3.44 9.92 24.92
C HIS A 104 4.38 9.03 24.08
N ILE A 105 4.61 9.40 22.81
CA ILE A 105 5.57 8.71 21.94
C ILE A 105 6.97 8.82 22.54
N GLY A 106 7.38 9.98 23.05
CA GLY A 106 8.69 10.15 23.67
C GLY A 106 8.87 9.33 24.94
N LYS A 107 7.85 9.20 25.80
CA LYS A 107 7.87 8.33 26.98
C LYS A 107 8.01 6.87 26.55
N TRP A 108 7.18 6.40 25.62
CA TRP A 108 7.26 5.06 25.07
C TRP A 108 8.64 4.78 24.44
N TRP A 109 9.12 5.69 23.61
CA TRP A 109 10.38 5.55 22.88
C TRP A 109 11.59 5.37 23.81
N LYS A 110 11.58 5.99 25.00
CA LYS A 110 12.63 5.80 26.02
C LYS A 110 12.61 4.43 26.70
N THR A 111 11.48 3.73 26.67
CA THR A 111 11.28 2.46 27.38
C THR A 111 11.48 1.23 26.49
N VAL A 112 11.37 1.38 25.17
CA VAL A 112 11.52 0.27 24.23
C VAL A 112 12.96 0.12 23.74
N PRO A 113 13.42 -1.11 23.43
CA PRO A 113 14.72 -1.31 22.81
C PRO A 113 14.72 -0.74 21.38
N HIS A 114 15.87 -0.21 20.95
CA HIS A 114 16.07 0.35 19.61
C HIS A 114 16.91 -0.63 18.77
N PRO A 115 16.27 -1.49 17.94
CA PRO A 115 17.01 -2.47 17.15
C PRO A 115 18.04 -1.80 16.25
N ARG A 116 19.24 -2.38 16.16
CA ARG A 116 20.34 -1.80 15.38
C ARG A 116 19.95 -1.61 13.91
N GLY A 117 19.27 -2.60 13.32
CA GLY A 117 18.78 -2.55 11.95
C GLY A 117 17.85 -1.36 11.69
N LEU A 118 16.95 -1.05 12.63
CA LEU A 118 16.05 0.11 12.54
C LEU A 118 16.84 1.43 12.51
N VAL A 119 17.80 1.59 13.44
CA VAL A 119 18.58 2.83 13.57
C VAL A 119 19.44 3.07 12.32
N GLU A 120 20.17 2.06 11.86
CA GLU A 120 21.00 2.15 10.65
C GLU A 120 20.16 2.44 9.41
N LYS A 121 19.02 1.73 9.25
CA LYS A 121 18.12 1.95 8.12
C LYS A 121 17.52 3.35 8.12
N ALA A 122 17.06 3.82 9.28
CA ALA A 122 16.49 5.14 9.43
C ALA A 122 17.51 6.24 9.12
N ASN A 123 18.73 6.12 9.63
CA ASN A 123 19.81 7.06 9.33
C ASN A 123 20.13 7.09 7.83
N LYS A 124 20.28 5.93 7.20
CA LYS A 124 20.54 5.83 5.75
C LYS A 124 19.44 6.48 4.93
N LEU A 125 18.17 6.14 5.19
CA LEU A 125 17.02 6.68 4.44
C LEU A 125 16.84 8.18 4.68
N CYS A 126 16.94 8.64 5.93
CA CYS A 126 16.76 10.05 6.27
C CYS A 126 17.88 10.93 5.68
N SER A 127 19.12 10.46 5.70
CA SER A 127 20.25 11.16 5.07
C SER A 127 20.08 11.20 3.55
N THR A 128 19.73 10.09 2.92
CA THR A 128 19.50 10.01 1.46
C THR A 128 18.38 10.96 1.02
N ALA A 129 17.28 11.02 1.78
CA ALA A 129 16.16 11.90 1.49
C ALA A 129 16.38 13.36 1.92
N SER A 130 17.52 13.68 2.55
CA SER A 130 17.84 15.00 3.11
C SER A 130 16.82 15.50 4.14
N ILE A 131 16.27 14.60 4.97
CA ILE A 131 15.27 14.94 5.99
C ILE A 131 15.75 16.01 6.97
N PRO A 132 17.01 15.99 7.49
CA PRO A 132 17.48 17.05 8.38
C PRO A 132 17.29 18.45 7.79
N ARG A 133 17.66 18.64 6.51
CA ARG A 133 17.52 19.92 5.81
C ARG A 133 16.07 20.34 5.66
N LEU A 134 15.17 19.40 5.34
CA LEU A 134 13.73 19.68 5.20
C LEU A 134 13.12 20.07 6.54
N VAL A 135 13.48 19.39 7.62
CA VAL A 135 12.97 19.66 8.97
C VAL A 135 13.43 21.03 9.47
N SER A 136 14.70 21.41 9.23
CA SER A 136 15.20 22.76 9.56
C SER A 136 14.46 23.89 8.84
N GLN A 137 13.89 23.64 7.67
CA GLN A 137 13.07 24.62 6.94
C GLN A 137 11.63 24.71 7.47
N ILE A 138 11.10 23.62 8.05
CA ILE A 138 9.74 23.55 8.59
C ILE A 138 9.64 24.15 9.98
N VAL A 139 10.68 24.01 10.79
CA VAL A 139 10.76 24.54 12.14
C VAL A 139 11.76 25.70 12.16
N PRO A 140 11.46 26.85 11.49
CA PRO A 140 12.33 27.99 11.56
C PRO A 140 12.28 28.55 12.98
N ASN A 141 13.31 28.22 13.76
CA ASN A 141 13.71 28.92 14.96
C ASN A 141 12.55 29.21 15.94
N ARG A 142 11.84 28.15 16.38
CA ARG A 142 11.00 28.27 17.58
C ARG A 142 11.93 28.69 18.71
N ASN A 143 11.91 29.98 19.05
CA ASN A 143 12.74 30.54 20.10
C ASN A 143 12.43 29.73 21.37
N PRO A 144 13.41 29.02 21.98
CA PRO A 144 13.12 28.13 23.11
C PRO A 144 12.42 28.85 24.27
N LYS A 145 12.62 30.16 24.36
CA LYS A 145 12.07 31.05 25.39
C LYS A 145 10.57 31.37 25.25
N ASP A 146 9.95 31.13 24.09
CA ASP A 146 8.51 31.33 23.90
C ASP A 146 7.67 30.08 24.21
N THR A 147 8.26 29.07 24.85
CA THR A 147 7.51 27.94 25.44
C THR A 147 6.83 28.35 26.76
N THR A 148 6.30 29.57 26.83
CA THR A 148 5.13 29.82 27.67
C THR A 148 3.99 29.23 26.87
N GLU A 149 3.19 28.33 27.45
CA GLU A 149 2.11 27.58 26.79
C GLU A 149 1.10 28.49 26.06
N SER A 150 1.49 29.07 24.93
CA SER A 150 0.57 29.62 23.96
C SER A 150 -0.08 28.38 23.36
N HIS A 151 -1.20 28.03 23.97
CA HIS A 151 -2.18 27.09 23.48
C HIS A 151 -2.66 27.63 22.13
N VAL A 152 -1.84 27.49 21.09
CA VAL A 152 -2.27 27.66 19.70
C VAL A 152 -3.32 26.58 19.53
N ASP A 153 -4.58 26.99 19.60
CA ASP A 153 -5.72 26.10 19.58
C ASP A 153 -5.85 25.51 18.17
N TYR A 154 -5.09 24.46 17.89
CA TYR A 154 -5.20 23.67 16.66
C TYR A 154 -6.54 22.90 16.59
N ASN A 155 -7.42 23.08 17.59
CA ASN A 155 -8.82 22.69 17.54
C ASN A 155 -9.70 23.81 16.99
N GLN A 156 -9.26 24.54 15.97
CA GLN A 156 -10.20 25.29 15.15
C GLN A 156 -11.12 24.26 14.49
N GLU A 157 -12.27 24.03 15.13
CA GLU A 157 -13.38 23.26 14.61
C GLU A 157 -13.64 23.72 13.18
N ALA A 158 -13.94 22.75 12.31
CA ALA A 158 -14.31 23.07 10.95
C ALA A 158 -15.43 24.14 10.95
N PRO A 159 -15.40 25.12 10.02
CA PRO A 159 -16.47 26.10 9.92
C PRO A 159 -17.82 25.38 9.93
N HIS A 160 -18.67 25.76 10.88
CA HIS A 160 -20.04 25.29 10.97
C HIS A 160 -20.71 25.64 9.64
N ILE A 161 -20.95 24.63 8.81
CA ILE A 161 -21.77 24.77 7.60
C ILE A 161 -23.16 25.15 8.11
N PRO A 162 -23.79 26.23 7.60
CA PRO A 162 -25.15 26.58 7.99
C PRO A 162 -26.10 25.44 7.60
N ASP A 163 -26.96 25.11 8.56
CA ASP A 163 -27.95 24.05 8.55
C ASP A 163 -29.01 24.33 7.47
N GLU A 164 -28.80 23.79 6.27
CA GLU A 164 -29.85 23.67 5.26
C GLU A 164 -30.49 22.27 5.34
N GLY A 165 -31.77 22.26 5.68
CA GLY A 165 -32.71 21.28 5.13
C GLY A 165 -33.06 20.11 6.03
N GLN A 166 -34.06 20.32 6.87
CA GLN A 166 -34.91 19.26 7.42
C GLN A 166 -35.45 18.35 6.30
N PHE A 167 -35.01 17.10 6.26
CA PHE A 167 -35.79 16.00 5.70
C PHE A 167 -35.85 14.86 6.73
N ARG A 168 -37.05 14.67 7.29
CA ARG A 168 -37.42 13.48 8.03
C ARG A 168 -37.56 12.29 7.07
N PRO A 169 -37.13 11.10 7.49
CA PRO A 169 -37.90 9.91 7.19
C PRO A 169 -38.32 9.17 8.46
N THR A 170 -39.57 8.77 8.43
CA THR A 170 -40.34 8.01 9.41
C THR A 170 -39.75 6.61 9.61
N THR A 171 -39.65 6.19 10.87
CA THR A 171 -39.44 4.81 11.33
C THR A 171 -40.57 3.88 10.88
N GLU A 172 -40.25 2.63 10.53
CA GLU A 172 -40.97 1.43 11.01
C GLU A 172 -40.25 0.10 10.67
N HIS A 173 -40.11 -0.73 11.72
CA HIS A 173 -40.00 -2.19 11.87
C HIS A 173 -39.26 -3.09 10.85
N THR A 174 -38.40 -4.00 11.36
CA THR A 174 -38.75 -5.44 11.61
C THR A 174 -37.49 -6.24 12.02
N HIS A 175 -37.66 -7.12 13.02
CA HIS A 175 -36.67 -8.08 13.52
C HIS A 175 -36.38 -9.21 12.53
N ALA A 176 -35.12 -9.61 12.39
CA ALA A 176 -34.76 -10.96 11.97
C ALA A 176 -33.41 -11.37 12.60
N THR A 177 -33.49 -12.23 13.60
CA THR A 177 -32.38 -13.01 14.18
C THR A 177 -32.12 -14.18 13.24
N THR A 178 -30.89 -14.39 12.79
CA THR A 178 -30.49 -15.65 12.14
C THR A 178 -29.06 -16.00 12.53
N GLU A 179 -28.97 -17.08 13.31
CA GLU A 179 -27.75 -17.84 13.59
C GLU A 179 -27.13 -18.37 12.29
N LEU A 180 -25.81 -18.30 12.17
CA LEU A 180 -25.06 -19.21 11.31
C LEU A 180 -23.88 -19.81 12.07
N GLN A 181 -23.85 -21.12 11.94
CA GLN A 181 -23.07 -22.10 12.68
C GLN A 181 -21.58 -22.07 12.34
N GLN A 182 -20.81 -22.53 13.32
CA GLN A 182 -19.41 -22.91 13.22
C GLN A 182 -19.19 -24.00 12.15
N LEU A 183 -18.10 -23.90 11.41
CA LEU A 183 -17.54 -24.98 10.58
C LEU A 183 -16.06 -25.20 10.94
N PRO A 184 -15.57 -26.45 10.90
CA PRO A 184 -14.41 -26.91 11.64
C PRO A 184 -13.08 -26.69 10.91
N ARG A 185 -12.01 -26.73 11.72
CA ARG A 185 -10.60 -26.91 11.35
C ARG A 185 -10.33 -28.33 10.85
N GLU A 186 -9.16 -28.46 10.20
CA GLU A 186 -8.45 -29.66 9.68
C GLU A 186 -8.50 -29.75 8.15
N GLU A 187 -7.44 -29.98 7.37
CA GLU A 187 -6.15 -30.64 7.61
C GLU A 187 -5.11 -30.16 6.56
N LEU A 188 -3.85 -30.10 6.97
CA LEU A 188 -2.67 -29.71 6.19
C LEU A 188 -2.01 -30.97 5.62
N LEU A 189 -2.06 -31.24 4.30
CA LEU A 189 -1.24 -32.30 3.69
C LEU A 189 -0.72 -32.00 2.26
N CYS A 190 0.62 -32.02 2.19
CA CYS A 190 1.59 -32.26 1.10
C CYS A 190 1.28 -31.93 -0.38
N PHE A 191 2.09 -31.02 -0.93
CA PHE A 191 2.34 -30.85 -2.37
C PHE A 191 3.26 -31.96 -2.91
N LYS A 192 2.96 -32.53 -4.08
CA LYS A 192 3.94 -33.23 -4.91
C LYS A 192 4.32 -32.34 -6.11
N SER A 193 5.61 -32.02 -6.21
CA SER A 193 6.20 -30.99 -7.08
C SER A 193 6.48 -31.43 -8.53
N ALA A 194 5.82 -32.49 -9.03
CA ALA A 194 6.23 -33.12 -10.28
C ALA A 194 5.83 -32.29 -11.52
N ASP A 195 4.64 -31.69 -11.56
CA ASP A 195 4.15 -31.03 -12.79
C ASP A 195 4.70 -29.62 -13.01
N LEU A 196 5.01 -28.89 -11.94
CA LEU A 196 5.63 -27.57 -12.03
C LEU A 196 7.06 -27.65 -12.59
N SER A 197 7.77 -28.74 -12.27
CA SER A 197 9.14 -28.97 -12.73
C SER A 197 9.21 -29.25 -14.24
N THR A 198 8.20 -29.95 -14.78
CA THR A 198 8.08 -30.23 -16.21
C THR A 198 7.80 -28.96 -17.00
N PHE A 199 6.94 -28.08 -16.46
CA PHE A 199 6.63 -26.78 -17.05
C PHE A 199 7.84 -25.82 -17.04
N LEU A 200 8.56 -25.70 -15.92
CA LEU A 200 9.76 -24.86 -15.82
C LEU A 200 10.88 -25.34 -16.74
N ARG A 201 11.01 -26.66 -16.95
CA ARG A 201 11.98 -27.26 -17.87
C ARG A 201 11.64 -26.98 -19.34
N GLU A 202 10.36 -26.82 -19.68
CA GLU A 202 9.91 -26.46 -21.04
C GLU A 202 10.12 -24.96 -21.33
N CYS A 203 9.93 -24.09 -20.34
CA CYS A 203 10.25 -22.66 -20.45
C CYS A 203 11.76 -22.41 -20.68
N GLN A 204 12.64 -23.22 -20.07
CA GLN A 204 14.10 -23.12 -20.30
C GLN A 204 14.53 -23.46 -21.74
N LYS A 205 13.79 -24.31 -22.46
CA LYS A 205 14.11 -24.66 -23.85
C LYS A 205 13.80 -23.52 -24.84
N THR A 206 12.92 -22.60 -24.47
CA THR A 206 12.35 -21.62 -25.40
C THR A 206 13.10 -20.28 -25.40
N TYR A 207 13.98 -20.04 -24.43
CA TYR A 207 14.74 -18.79 -24.32
C TYR A 207 16.22 -19.03 -23.97
N PRO A 208 17.09 -19.29 -24.96
CA PRO A 208 18.52 -19.11 -24.75
C PRO A 208 18.83 -17.62 -24.69
N SER A 209 19.52 -17.20 -23.63
CA SER A 209 20.00 -15.83 -23.39
C SER A 209 20.67 -15.23 -24.63
N HIS A 210 19.95 -14.39 -25.37
CA HIS A 210 20.55 -13.51 -26.38
C HIS A 210 20.70 -12.10 -25.82
N ARG A 211 21.96 -11.79 -25.51
CA ARG A 211 22.51 -10.46 -25.28
C ARG A 211 22.65 -9.81 -26.66
N THR A 212 21.92 -8.73 -26.94
CA THR A 212 22.07 -8.00 -28.20
C THR A 212 22.31 -6.51 -27.96
N VAL A 213 23.35 -6.06 -28.65
CA VAL A 213 23.99 -4.74 -28.66
C VAL A 213 23.12 -3.72 -29.41
N CYS A 214 23.07 -2.48 -28.92
CA CYS A 214 22.41 -1.35 -29.57
C CYS A 214 23.04 -0.98 -30.92
N PRO A 215 22.24 -0.38 -31.82
CA PRO A 215 22.73 0.73 -32.61
C PRO A 215 21.88 2.00 -32.48
N SER A 216 22.54 3.08 -32.87
CA SER A 216 22.36 4.51 -32.62
C SER A 216 21.16 5.21 -33.27
N GLU A 217 20.81 6.36 -32.66
CA GLU A 217 19.96 7.47 -33.16
C GLU A 217 20.26 7.89 -34.62
N PRO A 218 19.29 8.50 -35.34
CA PRO A 218 19.21 9.98 -35.36
C PRO A 218 17.80 10.63 -35.45
N SER A 219 17.75 11.86 -34.90
CA SER A 219 17.12 13.11 -35.39
C SER A 219 15.59 13.30 -35.56
N SER A 220 15.03 14.11 -34.65
CA SER A 220 14.10 15.28 -34.81
C SER A 220 12.67 15.13 -35.39
N PRO A 221 11.72 15.99 -34.98
CA PRO A 221 10.34 15.58 -34.74
C PRO A 221 9.38 15.87 -35.90
N ALA A 222 8.51 14.90 -36.18
CA ALA A 222 7.24 15.15 -36.87
C ALA A 222 6.11 15.13 -35.82
N GLU A 223 5.39 16.24 -35.78
CA GLU A 223 4.20 16.47 -34.97
C GLU A 223 3.07 15.58 -35.51
N ILE A 224 2.71 14.53 -34.76
CA ILE A 224 1.55 13.68 -35.05
C ILE A 224 0.45 14.06 -34.06
N ILE A 225 -0.57 14.73 -34.59
CA ILE A 225 -1.85 14.94 -33.94
C ILE A 225 -2.54 13.56 -33.88
N LEU A 226 -2.68 13.00 -32.68
CA LEU A 226 -3.48 11.79 -32.44
C LEU A 226 -4.90 12.18 -32.03
N GLU A 227 -5.84 11.91 -32.92
CA GLU A 227 -7.28 11.85 -32.69
C GLU A 227 -7.63 10.87 -31.53
N PRO A 228 -8.66 11.16 -30.71
CA PRO A 228 -9.03 10.32 -29.58
C PRO A 228 -9.80 9.09 -30.06
N THR A 229 -9.12 7.96 -30.23
CA THR A 229 -9.75 6.72 -30.69
C THR A 229 -10.05 5.75 -29.54
N LEU A 230 -11.36 5.55 -29.35
CA LEU A 230 -12.06 4.33 -28.89
C LEU A 230 -11.83 3.85 -27.45
N GLY A 231 -12.87 4.06 -26.64
CA GLY A 231 -13.04 3.42 -25.35
C GLY A 231 -13.06 1.90 -25.46
N LEU A 232 -12.36 1.24 -24.53
CA LEU A 232 -12.48 -0.19 -24.28
C LEU A 232 -13.90 -0.50 -23.81
N SER A 233 -14.74 -0.94 -24.75
CA SER A 233 -15.90 -1.80 -24.46
C SER A 233 -15.69 -3.14 -25.16
N ALA A 234 -14.61 -3.83 -24.82
CA ALA A 234 -14.47 -5.24 -25.14
C ALA A 234 -15.28 -6.01 -24.08
N LYS A 235 -16.54 -6.29 -24.38
CA LYS A 235 -17.37 -7.21 -23.63
C LYS A 235 -16.72 -8.60 -23.74
N LEU A 236 -15.98 -9.00 -22.70
CA LEU A 236 -15.45 -10.36 -22.56
C LEU A 236 -16.62 -11.30 -22.30
N GLU A 237 -17.26 -11.79 -23.36
CA GLU A 237 -18.19 -12.93 -23.29
C GLU A 237 -17.38 -14.21 -23.12
N LEU A 238 -16.85 -14.42 -21.91
CA LEU A 238 -16.34 -15.71 -21.50
C LEU A 238 -17.53 -16.63 -21.26
N SER A 239 -17.70 -17.62 -22.16
CA SER A 239 -18.62 -18.73 -21.94
C SER A 239 -18.36 -19.37 -20.57
N PRO A 240 -19.38 -19.56 -19.71
CA PRO A 240 -19.22 -20.08 -18.34
C PRO A 240 -18.59 -21.48 -18.24
N THR A 241 -18.50 -22.24 -19.34
CA THR A 241 -18.23 -23.67 -19.31
C THR A 241 -16.89 -24.10 -19.91
N ALA A 242 -16.09 -23.19 -20.47
CA ALA A 242 -14.79 -23.57 -21.06
C ALA A 242 -13.74 -22.49 -20.88
N PHE A 243 -13.24 -22.33 -19.66
CA PHE A 243 -12.07 -21.52 -19.39
C PHE A 243 -10.79 -22.31 -19.70
N ASP A 244 -10.04 -21.86 -20.70
CA ASP A 244 -8.77 -22.46 -21.11
C ASP A 244 -7.61 -21.59 -20.60
N LEU A 245 -6.80 -22.12 -19.69
CA LEU A 245 -5.63 -21.42 -19.16
C LEU A 245 -4.64 -21.05 -20.26
N LYS A 246 -4.50 -21.84 -21.33
CA LYS A 246 -3.66 -21.46 -22.47
C LYS A 246 -4.23 -20.23 -23.17
N LYS A 247 -5.55 -20.08 -23.26
CA LYS A 247 -6.18 -18.87 -23.78
C LYS A 247 -6.01 -17.69 -22.83
N LEU A 248 -6.12 -17.89 -21.52
CA LEU A 248 -5.84 -16.83 -20.54
C LEU A 248 -4.39 -16.36 -20.65
N LEU A 249 -3.43 -17.28 -20.66
CA LEU A 249 -2.01 -16.96 -20.77
C LEU A 249 -1.67 -16.33 -22.13
N SER A 250 -2.27 -16.81 -23.22
CA SER A 250 -2.13 -16.18 -24.54
C SER A 250 -2.74 -14.77 -24.55
N LEU A 251 -3.85 -14.57 -23.83
CA LEU A 251 -4.49 -13.26 -23.68
C LEU A 251 -3.64 -12.33 -22.82
N VAL A 252 -3.08 -12.81 -21.71
CA VAL A 252 -2.10 -12.12 -20.87
C VAL A 252 -0.89 -11.69 -21.68
N GLN A 253 -0.33 -12.60 -22.48
CA GLN A 253 0.86 -12.35 -23.29
C GLN A 253 0.57 -11.37 -24.43
N LYS A 254 -0.55 -11.56 -25.13
CA LYS A 254 -1.02 -10.63 -26.17
C LYS A 254 -1.30 -9.23 -25.60
N HIS A 255 -1.85 -9.15 -24.39
CA HIS A 255 -2.10 -7.87 -23.74
C HIS A 255 -0.85 -7.26 -23.10
N GLN A 256 0.17 -8.04 -22.70
CA GLN A 256 1.47 -7.51 -22.30
C GLN A 256 2.10 -6.70 -23.43
N GLU A 257 1.98 -7.19 -24.67
CA GLU A 257 2.51 -6.49 -25.86
C GLU A 257 1.75 -5.20 -26.17
N CYS A 258 0.43 -5.18 -25.92
CA CYS A 258 -0.43 -4.03 -26.22
C CYS A 258 -0.68 -3.09 -25.02
N SER A 259 -0.28 -3.49 -23.81
CA SER A 259 -0.57 -2.76 -22.57
C SER A 259 0.52 -3.07 -21.53
N PRO A 260 1.42 -2.12 -21.25
CA PRO A 260 2.53 -2.30 -20.29
C PRO A 260 2.06 -2.45 -18.83
N ASN A 261 0.75 -2.42 -18.61
CA ASN A 261 0.08 -2.38 -17.32
C ASN A 261 -0.40 -3.77 -16.83
N PHE A 262 -0.15 -4.82 -17.60
CA PHE A 262 -0.58 -6.18 -17.26
C PHE A 262 0.65 -7.08 -17.24
N TRP A 263 1.03 -7.68 -16.10
CA TRP A 263 2.08 -8.71 -16.09
C TRP A 263 1.88 -9.80 -15.04
N LEU A 264 2.41 -10.99 -15.32
CA LEU A 264 2.42 -12.14 -14.42
C LEU A 264 3.82 -12.26 -13.83
N GLU A 265 3.93 -12.23 -12.52
CA GLU A 265 5.18 -12.56 -11.82
C GLU A 265 5.10 -14.02 -11.37
N CYS A 266 5.85 -14.88 -12.05
CA CYS A 266 6.03 -16.27 -11.66
C CYS A 266 7.50 -16.45 -11.22
N PRO A 267 7.79 -16.43 -9.92
CA PRO A 267 9.14 -16.68 -9.45
C PRO A 267 9.53 -18.14 -9.69
N TRP A 268 10.78 -18.35 -10.08
CA TRP A 268 11.30 -19.62 -10.60
C TRP A 268 11.37 -20.74 -9.56
N ASP A 269 11.40 -20.38 -8.29
CA ASP A 269 11.47 -21.25 -7.11
C ASP A 269 10.08 -21.58 -6.53
N GLY A 270 9.01 -21.01 -7.10
CA GLY A 270 7.64 -21.18 -6.62
C GLY A 270 7.34 -20.44 -5.30
N VAL A 271 8.26 -19.57 -4.82
CA VAL A 271 8.06 -18.75 -3.63
C VAL A 271 8.55 -17.32 -3.89
N PRO A 272 7.67 -16.30 -3.90
CA PRO A 272 6.25 -16.37 -3.57
C PRO A 272 5.41 -17.14 -4.60
N LEU A 273 4.15 -17.44 -4.27
CA LEU A 273 3.24 -18.00 -5.26
C LEU A 273 3.13 -17.05 -6.47
N PRO A 274 2.90 -17.58 -7.70
CA PRO A 274 2.68 -16.75 -8.87
C PRO A 274 1.62 -15.69 -8.60
N SER A 275 1.93 -14.44 -8.92
CA SER A 275 1.04 -13.32 -8.71
C SER A 275 0.75 -12.60 -10.03
N ILE A 276 -0.51 -12.23 -10.23
CA ILE A 276 -0.94 -11.45 -11.40
C ILE A 276 -1.01 -10.00 -10.97
N ASN A 277 -0.13 -9.17 -11.53
CA ASN A 277 -0.12 -7.73 -11.29
C ASN A 277 -0.91 -7.02 -12.38
N LEU A 278 -1.99 -6.37 -11.96
CA LEU A 278 -2.86 -5.58 -12.83
C LEU A 278 -2.76 -4.10 -12.45
N VAL A 279 -2.14 -3.29 -13.29
CA VAL A 279 -2.22 -1.83 -13.21
C VAL A 279 -3.54 -1.41 -13.87
N LEU A 280 -4.59 -1.42 -13.05
CA LEU A 280 -5.93 -1.01 -13.49
C LEU A 280 -6.03 0.51 -13.56
N ASP A 281 -6.82 1.00 -14.50
CA ASP A 281 -7.13 2.42 -14.67
C ASP A 281 -7.55 3.05 -13.32
N PRO A 282 -7.00 4.21 -12.92
CA PRO A 282 -7.41 4.90 -11.70
C PRO A 282 -8.91 5.26 -11.67
N THR A 283 -9.55 5.44 -12.83
CA THR A 283 -10.99 5.72 -12.97
C THR A 283 -11.86 4.51 -12.67
N LEU A 284 -11.29 3.30 -12.74
CA LEU A 284 -12.01 2.08 -12.38
C LEU A 284 -12.31 2.09 -10.87
N GLY A 285 -13.60 2.12 -10.52
CA GLY A 285 -14.05 2.14 -9.13
C GLY A 285 -13.54 0.94 -8.32
N LEU A 286 -13.40 1.11 -7.00
CA LEU A 286 -12.90 0.06 -6.10
C LEU A 286 -13.71 -1.23 -6.23
N THR A 287 -15.03 -1.13 -6.38
CA THR A 287 -15.94 -2.27 -6.56
C THR A 287 -15.58 -3.11 -7.79
N ALA A 288 -15.35 -2.47 -8.94
CA ALA A 288 -14.96 -3.16 -10.17
C ALA A 288 -13.58 -3.83 -10.06
N LYS A 289 -12.64 -3.19 -9.34
CA LYS A 289 -11.31 -3.77 -9.06
C LYS A 289 -11.43 -5.05 -8.21
N LEU A 290 -12.27 -5.02 -7.17
CA LEU A 290 -12.51 -6.16 -6.29
C LEU A 290 -13.22 -7.31 -7.03
N GLU A 291 -14.23 -6.99 -7.83
CA GLU A 291 -14.96 -7.98 -8.61
C GLU A 291 -14.05 -8.67 -9.64
N LEU A 292 -13.21 -7.91 -10.34
CA LEU A 292 -12.23 -8.47 -11.28
C LEU A 292 -11.25 -9.41 -10.56
N SER A 293 -10.71 -8.98 -9.41
CA SER A 293 -9.80 -9.80 -8.59
C SER A 293 -10.46 -11.10 -8.15
N LEU A 294 -11.72 -11.04 -7.70
CA LEU A 294 -12.49 -12.21 -7.29
C LEU A 294 -12.70 -13.18 -8.45
N ARG A 295 -13.17 -12.70 -9.60
CA ARG A 295 -13.43 -13.53 -10.78
C ARG A 295 -12.16 -14.19 -11.31
N LEU A 296 -11.05 -13.47 -11.32
CA LEU A 296 -9.74 -14.00 -11.72
C LEU A 296 -9.30 -15.14 -10.78
N SER A 297 -9.48 -14.93 -9.47
CA SER A 297 -9.14 -15.92 -8.44
C SER A 297 -10.02 -17.18 -8.55
N GLU A 298 -11.33 -17.01 -8.76
CA GLU A 298 -12.27 -18.12 -8.98
C GLU A 298 -11.89 -18.95 -10.21
N ALA A 299 -11.58 -18.27 -11.33
CA ALA A 299 -11.18 -18.94 -12.57
C ALA A 299 -9.88 -19.74 -12.39
N LEU A 300 -8.91 -19.16 -11.68
CA LEU A 300 -7.63 -19.80 -11.40
C LEU A 300 -7.80 -21.02 -10.48
N MET A 301 -8.60 -20.89 -9.41
CA MET A 301 -8.89 -22.01 -8.50
C MET A 301 -9.63 -23.14 -9.21
N LYS A 302 -10.66 -22.85 -10.01
CA LYS A 302 -11.36 -23.85 -10.82
C LYS A 302 -10.41 -24.62 -11.73
N HIS A 303 -9.47 -23.91 -12.35
CA HIS A 303 -8.48 -24.55 -13.21
C HIS A 303 -7.51 -25.46 -12.43
N LEU A 304 -7.02 -25.01 -11.28
CA LEU A 304 -6.14 -25.81 -10.42
C LEU A 304 -6.80 -27.08 -9.86
N PHE A 305 -8.11 -27.03 -9.61
CA PHE A 305 -8.85 -28.23 -9.18
C PHE A 305 -9.22 -29.14 -10.33
N ALA A 306 -9.54 -28.59 -11.51
CA ALA A 306 -9.83 -29.39 -12.69
C ALA A 306 -8.59 -30.14 -13.23
N SER A 307 -7.38 -29.61 -13.04
CA SER A 307 -6.14 -30.27 -13.46
C SER A 307 -5.75 -31.46 -12.58
N LYS A 308 -6.31 -31.58 -11.37
CA LYS A 308 -6.23 -32.79 -10.54
C LYS A 308 -7.29 -33.79 -11.00
N GLY A 309 -7.15 -34.29 -12.23
CA GLY A 309 -7.96 -35.42 -12.69
C GLY A 309 -7.83 -36.62 -11.74
N PRO A 310 -8.84 -37.51 -11.67
CA PRO A 310 -8.76 -38.72 -10.86
C PRO A 310 -7.55 -39.52 -11.32
N THR A 311 -6.55 -39.65 -10.45
CA THR A 311 -5.45 -40.57 -10.69
C THR A 311 -6.05 -41.96 -10.70
N ASN A 312 -6.24 -42.54 -11.89
CA ASN A 312 -6.57 -43.94 -12.06
C ASN A 312 -5.40 -44.77 -11.54
N SER A 313 -5.36 -44.97 -10.22
CA SER A 313 -4.58 -46.03 -9.59
C SER A 313 -5.34 -47.34 -9.85
N GLU A 314 -5.29 -47.80 -11.09
CA GLU A 314 -5.81 -49.11 -11.46
C GLU A 314 -4.74 -50.16 -11.09
N VAL A 315 -5.18 -51.01 -10.17
CA VAL A 315 -4.48 -52.15 -9.60
C VAL A 315 -4.09 -53.12 -10.71
N SER A 316 -2.78 -53.36 -10.88
CA SER A 316 -2.30 -54.54 -11.61
C SER A 316 -1.97 -55.63 -10.59
N HIS A 317 -2.78 -56.68 -10.62
CA HIS A 317 -2.52 -58.00 -10.04
C HIS A 317 -1.58 -58.81 -10.94
#